data_AF-A0A829YFF7-F1
#
_entry.id   AF-A0A829YFF7-F1
#
_cell.length_a   1.000
_cell.length_b   1.000
_cell.length_c   1.000
_cell.angle_alpha   90.00
_cell.angle_beta   90.00
_cell.angle_gamma   90.00
#
_symmetry.space_group_name_H-M   'P 1'
#
loop_
_entity.id
_entity.type
_entity.pdbx_description
1 polymer ?
#
loop_
_entity_poly.entity_id
_entity_poly.type
_entity_poly.pdbx_seq_one_letter_code
_entity_poly.pdbx_strand_id
1 'polypeptide(L)'
;MKDAADKSQQSPAYYPLAIALGVDRSEDRKGLQQLVDFSLQDFPEYYPPHRAMLRALLPKWGGSYVEIDDFIEHVEDKVPAERRREMYARLYTTLAGLEGDEVDLFLETIAKWPKVKEGYEDMLDRYPDSDWLRNVYAWMACRARDAETYRAVVSELGDRVLPQAWMGKYSIEMCNEHVSSGPNAAQFGN
;
A
#
# COMPACT_ATOMS: atom_id res chain seq x y z
N MET A 1 0.14 -36.66 6.62
CA MET A 1 0.38 -35.22 6.81
C MET A 1 1.13 -34.59 5.64
N LYS A 2 2.17 -35.23 5.07
CA LYS A 2 2.92 -34.71 3.91
C LYS A 2 2.03 -34.37 2.69
N ASP A 3 1.09 -35.26 2.34
CA ASP A 3 0.14 -35.06 1.24
C ASP A 3 -0.79 -33.83 1.40
N ALA A 4 -1.08 -33.41 2.64
CA ALA A 4 -1.89 -32.23 2.92
C ALA A 4 -1.05 -30.93 2.86
N ALA A 5 0.21 -30.99 3.29
CA ALA A 5 1.15 -29.88 3.12
C ALA A 5 1.45 -29.62 1.64
N ASP A 6 1.70 -30.67 0.86
CA ASP A 6 2.00 -30.57 -0.57
C ASP A 6 0.81 -29.99 -1.37
N LYS A 7 -0.43 -30.38 -1.03
CA LYS A 7 -1.64 -29.81 -1.61
C LYS A 7 -1.91 -28.37 -1.19
N SER A 8 -1.50 -27.98 0.02
CA SER A 8 -1.75 -26.63 0.53
C SER A 8 -0.96 -25.56 -0.21
N GLN A 9 0.28 -25.86 -0.61
CA GLN A 9 1.15 -24.92 -1.36
C GLN A 9 0.66 -24.63 -2.78
N GLN A 10 -0.26 -25.44 -3.31
CA GLN A 10 -0.92 -25.19 -4.60
C GLN A 10 -2.05 -24.16 -4.49
N SER A 11 -2.39 -23.73 -3.28
CA SER A 11 -3.37 -22.68 -3.03
C SER A 11 -2.67 -21.35 -2.70
N PRO A 12 -2.97 -20.24 -3.40
CA PRO A 12 -2.38 -18.95 -3.08
C PRO A 12 -2.68 -18.51 -1.64
N ALA A 13 -3.79 -18.96 -1.05
CA ALA A 13 -4.15 -18.65 0.34
C ALA A 13 -3.20 -19.25 1.38
N TYR A 14 -2.36 -20.22 1.01
CA TYR A 14 -1.33 -20.77 1.89
C TYR A 14 -0.31 -19.72 2.30
N TYR A 15 0.22 -18.94 1.36
CA TYR A 15 1.33 -18.02 1.63
C TYR A 15 1.04 -16.93 2.68
N PRO A 16 -0.07 -16.16 2.63
CA PRO A 16 -0.32 -15.15 3.66
C PRO A 16 -0.52 -15.79 5.05
N LEU A 17 -1.11 -16.99 5.11
CA LEU A 17 -1.28 -17.73 6.36
C LEU A 17 0.06 -18.26 6.89
N ALA A 18 0.91 -18.81 6.01
CA ALA A 18 2.24 -19.29 6.37
C ALA A 18 3.12 -18.14 6.89
N ILE A 19 3.07 -16.96 6.25
CA ILE A 19 3.77 -15.76 6.72
C ILE A 19 3.27 -15.35 8.12
N ALA A 20 1.95 -15.29 8.32
CA ALA A 20 1.37 -14.92 9.62
C ALA A 20 1.79 -15.91 10.73
N LEU A 21 1.70 -17.22 10.48
CA LEU A 21 2.13 -18.24 11.44
C LEU A 21 3.65 -18.22 11.69
N GLY A 22 4.45 -17.92 10.66
CA GLY A 22 5.89 -17.77 10.80
C GLY A 22 6.25 -16.60 11.71
N VAL A 23 5.53 -15.47 11.60
CA VAL A 23 5.67 -14.34 12.54
C VAL A 23 5.34 -14.77 13.97
N ASP A 24 4.24 -15.48 14.19
CA ASP A 24 3.85 -15.97 15.53
C ASP A 24 4.87 -16.96 16.14
N ARG A 25 5.66 -17.62 15.28
CA ARG A 25 6.74 -18.55 15.65
C ARG A 25 8.11 -17.90 15.72
N SER A 26 8.21 -16.59 15.51
CA SER A 26 9.48 -15.86 15.43
C SER A 26 10.44 -16.44 14.37
N GLU A 27 9.89 -16.91 13.25
CA GLU A 27 10.71 -17.30 12.09
C GLU A 27 11.50 -16.11 11.55
N ASP A 28 12.67 -16.38 10.98
CA ASP A 28 13.53 -15.32 10.47
C ASP A 28 12.92 -14.64 9.23
N ARG A 29 13.23 -13.35 9.06
CA ARG A 29 12.66 -12.53 7.98
C ARG A 29 12.97 -13.06 6.59
N LYS A 30 14.12 -13.73 6.40
CA LYS A 30 14.52 -14.29 5.11
C LYS A 30 13.63 -15.48 4.76
N GLY A 31 13.29 -16.34 5.73
CA GLY A 31 12.30 -17.41 5.55
C GLY A 31 10.93 -16.87 5.15
N LEU A 32 10.44 -15.82 5.82
CA LEU A 32 9.18 -15.18 5.47
C LEU A 32 9.20 -14.56 4.06
N GLN A 33 10.30 -13.93 3.68
CA GLN A 33 10.47 -13.36 2.35
C GLN A 33 10.51 -14.43 1.25
N GLN A 34 11.07 -15.61 1.52
CA GLN A 34 11.02 -16.73 0.59
C GLN A 34 9.59 -17.18 0.29
N LEU A 35 8.68 -17.13 1.27
CA LEU A 35 7.26 -17.42 1.02
C LEU A 35 6.62 -16.39 0.08
N VAL A 36 6.99 -15.10 0.18
CA VAL A 36 6.55 -14.08 -0.78
C VAL A 36 7.11 -14.37 -2.17
N ASP A 37 8.38 -14.75 -2.26
CA ASP A 37 9.03 -15.08 -3.53
C ASP A 37 8.37 -16.25 -4.25
N PHE A 38 8.06 -17.32 -3.52
CA PHE A 38 7.32 -18.45 -4.07
C PHE A 38 5.91 -18.03 -4.53
N SER A 39 5.22 -17.19 -3.76
CA SER A 39 3.92 -16.68 -4.20
C SER A 39 4.03 -15.80 -5.44
N LEU A 40 5.06 -14.96 -5.57
CA LEU A 40 5.26 -14.14 -6.76
C LEU A 40 5.53 -14.99 -8.01
N GLN A 41 6.25 -16.09 -7.84
CA GLN A 41 6.57 -17.01 -8.94
C GLN A 41 5.32 -17.75 -9.43
N ASP A 42 4.53 -18.31 -8.52
CA ASP A 42 3.42 -19.19 -8.87
C ASP A 42 2.09 -18.43 -9.04
N PHE A 43 1.95 -17.28 -8.38
CA PHE A 43 0.73 -16.47 -8.30
C PHE A 43 1.03 -14.96 -8.36
N PRO A 44 1.59 -14.43 -9.47
CA PRO A 44 2.11 -13.06 -9.55
C PRO A 44 1.08 -11.95 -9.33
N GLU A 45 -0.22 -12.24 -9.48
CA GLU A 45 -1.31 -11.28 -9.23
C GLU A 45 -1.91 -11.39 -7.81
N TYR A 46 -1.48 -12.38 -7.01
CA TYR A 46 -2.05 -12.63 -5.69
C TYR A 46 -1.39 -11.76 -4.62
N TYR A 47 -2.10 -10.70 -4.26
CA TYR A 47 -1.58 -9.63 -3.40
C TYR A 47 -1.44 -9.93 -1.88
N PRO A 48 -2.29 -10.76 -1.23
CA PRO A 48 -2.28 -10.94 0.22
C PRO A 48 -0.94 -11.28 0.92
N PRO A 49 -0.01 -12.06 0.33
CA PRO A 49 1.30 -12.33 0.93
C PRO A 49 2.12 -11.06 1.16
N HIS A 50 2.05 -10.10 0.25
CA HIS A 50 2.77 -8.83 0.40
C HIS A 50 2.25 -8.03 1.60
N ARG A 51 0.93 -7.98 1.78
CA ARG A 51 0.32 -7.35 2.95
C ARG A 51 0.74 -8.03 4.26
N ALA A 52 0.80 -9.37 4.26
CA ALA A 52 1.25 -10.11 5.44
C ALA A 52 2.71 -9.78 5.78
N MET A 53 3.59 -9.71 4.77
CA MET A 53 4.99 -9.35 4.95
C MET A 53 5.16 -7.89 5.40
N LEU A 54 4.45 -6.93 4.79
CA LEU A 54 4.46 -5.53 5.23
C LEU A 54 4.07 -5.41 6.71
N ARG A 55 3.03 -6.13 7.14
CA ARG A 55 2.63 -6.17 8.56
C ARG A 55 3.74 -6.71 9.46
N ALA A 56 4.45 -7.74 9.00
CA ALA A 56 5.54 -8.36 9.75
C ALA A 56 6.73 -7.40 9.97
N LEU A 57 6.94 -6.47 9.03
CA LEU A 57 8.06 -5.51 9.01
C LEU A 57 7.75 -4.17 9.70
N LEU A 58 6.54 -3.95 10.21
CA LEU A 58 6.21 -2.68 10.88
C LEU A 58 7.10 -2.44 12.11
N PRO A 59 7.50 -1.19 12.42
CA PRO A 59 8.34 -0.88 13.58
C PRO A 59 7.81 -1.39 14.92
N LYS A 60 6.48 -1.37 15.11
CA LYS A 60 5.83 -1.90 16.32
C LYS A 60 6.01 -3.42 16.53
N TRP A 61 6.48 -4.13 15.51
CA TRP A 61 6.83 -5.56 15.56
C TRP A 61 8.33 -5.80 15.39
N GLY A 62 9.16 -4.78 15.65
CA GLY A 62 10.62 -4.86 15.64
C GLY A 62 11.26 -4.80 14.25
N GLY A 63 10.52 -4.39 13.22
CA GLY A 63 11.09 -4.01 11.92
C GLY A 63 11.41 -2.52 11.82
N SER A 64 11.47 -1.99 10.60
CA SER A 64 11.79 -0.59 10.32
C SER A 64 11.26 -0.15 8.95
N TYR A 65 11.09 1.16 8.73
CA TYR A 65 10.72 1.68 7.40
C TYR A 65 11.78 1.45 6.33
N VAL A 66 13.04 1.28 6.72
CA VAL A 66 14.12 0.86 5.82
C VAL A 66 13.88 -0.57 5.33
N GLU A 67 13.64 -1.51 6.25
CA GLU A 67 13.33 -2.90 5.87
C GLU A 67 12.04 -3.01 5.04
N ILE A 68 11.07 -2.13 5.29
CA ILE A 68 9.84 -2.05 4.48
C ILE A 68 10.17 -1.56 3.06
N ASP A 69 10.96 -0.50 2.91
CA ASP A 69 11.35 0.01 1.58
C ASP A 69 12.19 -1.02 0.82
N ASP A 70 13.18 -1.64 1.47
CA ASP A 70 13.97 -2.74 0.89
C ASP A 70 13.07 -3.88 0.39
N PHE A 71 12.03 -4.23 1.15
CA PHE A 71 11.04 -5.23 0.74
C PHE A 71 10.21 -4.76 -0.46
N ILE A 72 9.78 -3.49 -0.47
CA ILE A 72 9.00 -2.92 -1.58
C ILE A 72 9.84 -2.90 -2.87
N GLU A 73 11.09 -2.46 -2.80
CA GLU A 73 12.03 -2.47 -3.93
C GLU A 73 12.26 -3.91 -4.43
N HIS A 74 12.44 -4.87 -3.53
CA HIS A 74 12.58 -6.28 -3.89
C HIS A 74 11.37 -6.84 -4.64
N VAL A 75 10.14 -6.52 -4.19
CA VAL A 75 8.92 -6.97 -4.89
C VAL A 75 8.78 -6.27 -6.23
N GLU A 76 9.07 -4.97 -6.30
CA GLU A 76 9.05 -4.20 -7.53
C GLU A 76 10.00 -4.77 -8.59
N ASP A 77 11.21 -5.17 -8.20
CA ASP A 77 12.17 -5.75 -9.15
C ASP A 77 11.74 -7.11 -9.71
N LYS A 78 10.88 -7.82 -9.01
CA LYS A 78 10.38 -9.15 -9.40
C LYS A 78 9.13 -9.13 -10.26
N VAL A 79 8.36 -8.05 -10.24
CA VAL A 79 7.20 -7.91 -11.13
C VAL A 79 7.62 -7.44 -12.53
N PRO A 80 6.83 -7.74 -13.58
CA PRO A 80 7.09 -7.24 -14.93
C PRO A 80 7.25 -5.72 -14.94
N ALA A 81 8.14 -5.20 -15.80
CA ALA A 81 8.53 -3.79 -15.85
C ALA A 81 7.31 -2.85 -15.95
N GLU A 82 6.31 -3.25 -16.73
CA GLU A 82 5.06 -2.52 -16.93
C GLU A 82 4.14 -2.51 -15.70
N ARG A 83 4.36 -3.36 -14.68
CA ARG A 83 3.56 -3.38 -13.44
C ARG A 83 4.29 -2.81 -12.23
N ARG A 84 5.56 -2.43 -12.37
CA ARG A 84 6.42 -1.97 -11.26
C ARG A 84 5.87 -0.77 -10.50
N ARG A 85 5.50 0.30 -11.22
CA ARG A 85 4.96 1.54 -10.62
C ARG A 85 3.64 1.28 -9.90
N GLU A 86 2.76 0.49 -10.50
CA GLU A 86 1.53 0.04 -9.85
C GLU A 86 1.82 -0.73 -8.56
N MET A 87 2.76 -1.68 -8.59
CA MET A 87 3.10 -2.48 -7.41
C MET A 87 3.66 -1.59 -6.29
N TYR A 88 4.55 -0.65 -6.63
CA TYR A 88 5.07 0.34 -5.70
C TYR A 88 3.93 1.15 -5.03
N ALA A 89 3.01 1.70 -5.83
CA ALA A 89 1.88 2.47 -5.32
C ALA A 89 0.97 1.61 -4.41
N ARG A 90 0.66 0.38 -4.81
CA ARG A 90 -0.19 -0.54 -4.02
C ARG A 90 0.46 -0.87 -2.67
N LEU A 91 1.75 -1.19 -2.64
CA LEU A 91 2.44 -1.55 -1.40
C LEU A 91 2.51 -0.39 -0.42
N TYR A 92 2.85 0.82 -0.89
CA TYR A 92 2.83 2.01 -0.04
C TYR A 92 1.43 2.39 0.42
N THR A 93 0.40 2.18 -0.41
CA THR A 93 -1.00 2.35 -0.02
C THR A 93 -1.41 1.36 1.08
N THR A 94 -0.95 0.11 0.97
CA THR A 94 -1.16 -0.92 1.99
C THR A 94 -0.46 -0.58 3.29
N LEU A 95 0.78 -0.08 3.23
CA LEU A 95 1.49 0.43 4.41
C LEU A 95 0.70 1.56 5.07
N ALA A 96 0.21 2.51 4.28
CA ALA A 96 -0.59 3.63 4.76
C ALA A 96 -1.87 3.18 5.48
N GLY A 97 -2.49 2.08 5.05
CA GLY A 97 -3.64 1.46 5.73
C GLY A 97 -3.27 0.63 6.96
N LEU A 98 -2.05 0.08 7.02
CA LEU A 98 -1.55 -0.70 8.17
C LEU A 98 -1.08 0.17 9.35
N GLU A 99 -0.49 1.33 9.05
CA GLU A 99 -0.08 2.31 10.07
C GLU A 99 -1.20 3.28 10.45
N GLY A 100 -2.20 3.45 9.56
CA GLY A 100 -3.30 4.37 9.81
C GLY A 100 -2.80 5.81 9.97
N ASP A 101 -3.09 6.41 11.13
CA ASP A 101 -2.91 7.83 11.42
C ASP A 101 -1.68 8.16 12.26
N GLU A 102 -1.00 7.13 12.78
CA GLU A 102 0.16 7.27 13.66
C GLU A 102 1.41 7.75 12.91
N VAL A 103 1.39 7.70 11.57
CA VAL A 103 2.55 7.91 10.70
C VAL A 103 2.16 8.76 9.49
N ASP A 104 2.83 9.89 9.29
CA ASP A 104 2.82 10.62 8.03
C ASP A 104 3.68 9.87 7.02
N LEU A 105 3.00 9.13 6.11
CA LEU A 105 3.64 8.25 5.14
C LEU A 105 4.76 8.93 4.35
N PHE A 106 4.58 10.21 3.98
CA PHE A 106 5.51 10.91 3.08
C PHE A 106 6.53 11.79 3.82
N LEU A 107 6.47 11.87 5.15
CA LEU A 107 7.45 12.57 5.98
C LEU A 107 8.28 11.62 6.85
N GLU A 108 7.69 10.52 7.30
CA GLU A 108 8.29 9.62 8.29
C GLU A 108 8.75 8.28 7.69
N THR A 109 8.42 8.02 6.42
CA THR A 109 8.87 6.83 5.70
C THR A 109 9.67 7.21 4.43
N ILE A 110 10.15 6.22 3.69
CA ILE A 110 10.94 6.42 2.46
C ILE A 110 10.02 6.61 1.23
N ALA A 111 8.69 6.56 1.41
CA ALA A 111 7.70 6.72 0.35
C ALA A 111 7.94 7.97 -0.50
N LYS A 112 7.96 7.81 -1.82
CA LYS A 112 8.12 8.92 -2.76
C LYS A 112 6.79 9.21 -3.44
N TRP A 113 6.15 10.32 -3.06
CA TRP A 113 4.85 10.72 -3.65
C TRP A 113 4.86 10.72 -5.18
N PRO A 114 5.85 11.30 -5.89
CA PRO A 114 5.85 11.29 -7.35
C PRO A 114 5.73 9.87 -7.94
N LYS A 115 6.42 8.88 -7.34
CA LYS A 115 6.39 7.49 -7.80
C LYS A 115 5.08 6.78 -7.43
N VAL A 116 4.51 7.08 -6.26
CA VAL A 116 3.16 6.60 -5.89
C VAL A 116 2.12 7.16 -6.87
N LYS A 117 2.22 8.45 -7.20
CA LYS A 117 1.34 9.14 -8.13
C LYS A 117 1.37 8.51 -9.52
N GLU A 118 2.55 8.30 -10.10
CA GLU A 118 2.70 7.63 -11.40
C GLU A 118 2.08 6.21 -11.39
N GLY A 119 2.19 5.48 -10.27
CA GLY A 119 1.56 4.17 -10.13
C GLY A 119 0.03 4.22 -10.14
N TYR A 120 -0.59 5.28 -9.60
CA TYR A 120 -2.04 5.49 -9.69
C TYR A 120 -2.47 5.88 -11.10
N GLU A 121 -1.72 6.74 -11.77
CA GLU A 121 -1.97 7.13 -13.16
C GLU A 121 -1.91 5.90 -14.09
N ASP A 122 -0.86 5.07 -13.96
CA ASP A 122 -0.75 3.79 -14.69
C ASP A 122 -1.92 2.82 -14.41
N MET A 123 -2.41 2.79 -13.17
CA MET A 123 -3.56 1.95 -12.81
C MET A 123 -4.86 2.48 -13.42
N LEU A 124 -5.07 3.80 -13.43
CA LEU A 124 -6.26 4.42 -13.99
C LEU A 124 -6.26 4.37 -15.53
N ASP A 125 -5.09 4.40 -16.17
CA ASP A 125 -4.99 4.15 -17.62
C ASP A 125 -5.47 2.74 -18.00
N ARG A 126 -5.20 1.74 -17.14
CA ARG A 126 -5.65 0.35 -17.36
C ARG A 126 -7.08 0.10 -16.90
N TYR A 127 -7.50 0.77 -15.83
CA TYR A 127 -8.79 0.58 -15.19
C TYR A 127 -9.54 1.91 -15.07
N PRO A 128 -9.87 2.55 -16.22
CA PRO A 128 -10.38 3.92 -16.25
C PRO A 128 -11.76 4.08 -15.64
N ASP A 129 -12.51 3.01 -15.41
CA ASP A 129 -13.84 3.09 -14.80
C ASP A 129 -13.83 2.76 -13.30
N SER A 130 -12.65 2.60 -12.68
CA SER A 130 -12.55 2.24 -11.27
C SER A 130 -12.73 3.45 -10.35
N ASP A 131 -13.95 3.62 -9.83
CA ASP A 131 -14.22 4.62 -8.79
C ASP A 131 -13.46 4.31 -7.50
N TRP A 132 -13.24 3.03 -7.19
CA TRP A 132 -12.40 2.63 -6.05
C TRP A 132 -10.98 3.18 -6.18
N LEU A 133 -10.32 2.94 -7.33
CA LEU A 133 -8.95 3.44 -7.53
C LEU A 133 -8.87 4.95 -7.47
N ARG A 134 -9.86 5.68 -8.04
CA ARG A 134 -9.91 7.14 -7.93
C ARG A 134 -10.06 7.63 -6.50
N ASN A 135 -10.94 7.01 -5.71
CA ASN A 135 -11.11 7.40 -4.30
C ASN A 135 -9.82 7.18 -3.50
N VAL A 136 -9.15 6.03 -3.67
CA VAL A 136 -7.88 5.78 -2.97
C VAL A 136 -6.77 6.71 -3.47
N TYR A 137 -6.75 7.05 -4.77
CA TYR A 137 -5.80 8.02 -5.32
C TYR A 137 -6.00 9.42 -4.71
N ALA A 138 -7.25 9.89 -4.61
CA ALA A 138 -7.58 11.15 -3.94
C ALA A 138 -7.16 11.12 -2.46
N TRP A 139 -7.43 10.02 -1.75
CA TRP A 139 -6.99 9.83 -0.37
C TRP A 139 -5.46 9.93 -0.23
N MET A 140 -4.69 9.28 -1.10
CA MET A 140 -3.23 9.36 -1.10
C MET A 140 -2.71 10.75 -1.47
N ALA A 141 -3.34 11.45 -2.43
CA ALA A 141 -2.98 12.82 -2.80
C ALA A 141 -3.18 13.80 -1.63
N CYS A 142 -4.28 13.64 -0.89
CA CYS A 142 -4.51 14.41 0.34
C CYS A 142 -3.42 14.16 1.39
N ARG A 143 -3.05 12.89 1.63
CA ARG A 143 -1.95 12.54 2.54
C ARG A 143 -0.61 13.15 2.10
N ALA A 144 -0.36 13.17 0.79
CA ALA A 144 0.84 13.77 0.20
C ALA A 144 0.83 15.30 0.17
N ARG A 145 -0.27 15.95 0.61
CA ARG A 145 -0.47 17.41 0.53
C ARG A 145 -0.44 17.93 -0.91
N ASP A 146 -0.75 17.07 -1.88
CA ASP A 146 -0.85 17.42 -3.30
C ASP A 146 -2.26 17.90 -3.62
N ALA A 147 -2.49 19.18 -3.31
CA ALA A 147 -3.77 19.85 -3.50
C ALA A 147 -4.22 19.89 -4.97
N GLU A 148 -3.28 19.92 -5.92
CA GLU A 148 -3.60 19.95 -7.35
C GLU A 148 -4.17 18.61 -7.79
N THR A 149 -3.43 17.52 -7.54
CA THR A 149 -3.88 16.16 -7.86
C THR A 149 -5.17 15.83 -7.13
N TYR A 150 -5.28 16.16 -5.85
CA TYR A 150 -6.50 15.93 -5.07
C TYR A 150 -7.73 16.57 -5.71
N ARG A 151 -7.66 17.87 -6.05
CA ARG A 151 -8.79 18.60 -6.65
C ARG A 151 -9.17 18.03 -8.00
N ALA A 152 -8.20 17.67 -8.83
CA ALA A 152 -8.46 17.07 -10.13
C ALA A 152 -9.24 15.75 -9.98
N VAL A 153 -8.74 14.83 -9.14
CA VAL A 153 -9.35 13.50 -8.98
C VAL A 153 -10.73 13.59 -8.31
N VAL A 154 -10.89 14.43 -7.28
CA VAL A 154 -12.18 14.60 -6.60
C VAL A 154 -13.21 15.26 -7.53
N SER A 155 -12.80 16.19 -8.39
CA SER A 155 -13.69 16.76 -9.41
C SER A 155 -14.17 15.71 -10.42
N GLU A 156 -13.35 14.72 -10.78
CA GLU A 156 -13.76 13.61 -11.65
C GLU A 156 -14.69 12.61 -10.94
N LEU A 157 -14.50 12.42 -9.64
CA LEU A 157 -15.34 11.54 -8.82
C LEU A 157 -16.77 12.10 -8.74
N GLY A 158 -16.94 13.41 -8.50
CA GLY A 158 -18.24 14.01 -8.28
C GLY A 158 -18.97 13.32 -7.13
N ASP A 159 -20.19 12.83 -7.37
CA ASP A 159 -21.00 12.12 -6.36
C ASP A 159 -20.57 10.66 -6.11
N ARG A 160 -19.55 10.16 -6.83
CA ARG A 160 -19.08 8.75 -6.73
C ARG A 160 -18.02 8.56 -5.63
N VAL A 161 -18.16 9.32 -4.55
CA VAL A 161 -17.31 9.18 -3.37
C VAL A 161 -17.69 7.91 -2.64
N LEU A 162 -16.70 7.07 -2.34
CA LEU A 162 -16.86 5.80 -1.64
C LEU A 162 -16.24 5.90 -0.25
N PRO A 163 -17.00 6.16 0.82
CA PRO A 163 -16.46 6.39 2.16
C PRO A 163 -15.48 5.32 2.65
N GLN A 164 -15.71 4.07 2.26
CA GLN A 164 -14.87 2.93 2.63
C GLN A 164 -13.45 2.94 2.03
N ALA A 165 -13.19 3.78 1.03
CA ALA A 165 -11.86 3.97 0.44
C ALA A 165 -11.02 5.03 1.16
N TRP A 166 -11.64 5.82 2.06
CA TRP A 166 -10.99 6.85 2.86
C TRP A 166 -10.70 6.27 4.25
N MET A 167 -9.43 6.08 4.57
CA MET A 167 -9.01 5.41 5.80
C MET A 167 -8.34 6.37 6.77
N GLY A 168 -8.48 6.07 8.07
CA GLY A 168 -7.92 6.89 9.14
C GLY A 168 -8.61 8.26 9.25
N LYS A 169 -7.85 9.26 9.68
CA LYS A 169 -8.29 10.65 9.90
C LYS A 169 -8.52 11.42 8.60
N TYR A 170 -7.95 10.93 7.50
CA TYR A 170 -8.03 11.56 6.18
C TYR A 170 -9.39 11.27 5.51
N SER A 171 -10.47 11.80 6.09
CA SER A 171 -11.79 11.79 5.45
C SER A 171 -11.84 12.79 4.29
N ILE A 172 -12.79 12.64 3.38
CA ILE A 172 -12.97 13.59 2.27
C ILE A 172 -13.27 15.00 2.79
N GLU A 173 -14.01 15.13 3.89
CA GLU A 173 -14.32 16.41 4.52
C GLU A 173 -13.05 17.08 5.06
N MET A 174 -12.22 16.34 5.80
CA MET A 174 -10.94 16.84 6.31
C MET A 174 -10.02 17.29 5.17
N CYS A 175 -9.95 16.50 4.10
CA CYS A 175 -9.12 16.78 2.94
C CYS A 175 -9.61 18.01 2.17
N ASN A 176 -10.93 18.17 2.01
CA ASN A 176 -11.51 19.37 1.42
C ASN A 176 -11.16 20.62 2.23
N GLU A 177 -11.29 20.56 3.55
CA GLU A 177 -10.94 21.69 4.44
C GLU A 177 -9.45 22.06 4.35
N HIS A 178 -8.56 21.05 4.37
CA HIS A 178 -7.12 21.27 4.24
C HIS A 178 -6.75 21.93 2.91
N VAL A 179 -7.35 21.47 1.81
CA VAL A 179 -7.04 21.96 0.46
C VAL A 179 -7.63 23.35 0.20
N SER A 180 -8.78 23.68 0.81
CA SER A 180 -9.41 25.00 0.72
C SER A 180 -8.67 26.07 1.54
N SER A 181 -7.95 25.69 2.59
CA SER A 181 -7.27 26.64 3.50
C SER A 181 -5.94 27.22 2.95
N GLY A 182 -5.48 26.75 1.77
CA GLY A 182 -4.28 27.25 1.09
C GLY A 182 -2.95 26.91 1.82
N PRO A 183 -1.79 27.19 1.21
CA PRO A 183 -0.46 26.82 1.75
C PRO A 183 -0.07 27.54 3.05
N ASN A 184 -0.95 28.40 3.59
CA ASN A 184 -0.72 29.18 4.81
C ASN A 184 -1.47 28.64 6.04
N ALA A 185 -2.10 27.46 5.98
CA ALA A 185 -2.49 26.72 7.17
C ALA A 185 -1.24 26.10 7.81
N ALA A 186 -0.47 26.96 8.47
CA ALA A 186 0.73 26.63 9.21
C ALA A 186 0.47 25.48 10.20
N GLN A 187 1.40 24.52 10.20
CA GLN A 187 1.92 23.86 11.40
C GLN A 187 0.89 23.16 12.29
N PHE A 188 0.66 21.88 12.05
CA PHE A 188 0.29 20.97 13.12
C PHE A 188 1.51 20.12 13.48
N GLY A 189 2.38 20.75 14.27
CA GLY A 189 3.26 20.08 15.20
C GLY A 189 2.66 20.23 16.60
N ASN A 190 2.23 19.09 17.16
CA ASN A 190 2.53 18.60 18.51
C ASN A 190 1.82 17.27 18.71
#